data_AF-A0AAU6G588-F1
#
_entry.id   AF-A0AAU6G588-F1
#
_cell.length_a   1.000
_cell.length_b   1.000
_cell.length_c   1.000
_cell.angle_alpha   90.00
_cell.angle_beta   90.00
_cell.angle_gamma   90.00
#
_symmetry.space_group_name_H-M   'P 1'
#
loop_
_entity.id
_entity.type
_entity.pdbx_description
1 polymer ?
#
loop_
_entity_poly.entity_id
_entity_poly.type
_entity_poly.pdbx_seq_one_letter_code
_entity_poly.pdbx_strand_id
1 'polypeptide(L)'
;MITVRFTVRPGQGDPSGFDLGDMSVAGDLGTADSAGRTPDRGMMIYLSVTQLLDSLPALLRGSARTLAFTGVDTSFGLSFRRNKDGVSVSSEDGVIARTTPDELASAVLGAAEALALTLPTGDPAASDYADALAAFRPLVSRHGPGGGH
;
A
#
# COMPACT_ATOMS: atom_id res chain seq x y z
N MET A 1 -1.77 -15.99 1.52
CA MET A 1 -2.66 -14.89 1.08
C MET A 1 -2.16 -13.58 1.69
N ILE A 2 -2.30 -12.43 1.02
CA ILE A 2 -1.90 -11.12 1.58
C ILE A 2 -3.11 -10.20 1.70
N THR A 3 -3.23 -9.51 2.83
CA THR A 3 -4.25 -8.48 3.08
C THR A 3 -3.55 -7.16 3.37
N VAL A 4 -4.04 -6.09 2.76
CA VAL A 4 -3.56 -4.72 3.00
C VAL A 4 -4.77 -3.89 3.42
N ARG A 5 -4.56 -2.96 4.36
CA ARG A 5 -5.60 -2.04 4.81
C ARG A 5 -4.98 -0.66 5.08
N PHE A 6 -5.68 0.37 4.64
CA PHE A 6 -5.39 1.76 4.96
C PHE A 6 -6.57 2.38 5.70
N THR A 7 -6.30 3.27 6.65
CA THR A 7 -7.34 4.01 7.36
C THR A 7 -6.91 5.44 7.64
N VAL A 8 -7.85 6.38 7.62
CA VAL A 8 -7.65 7.74 8.12
C VAL A 8 -7.97 7.76 9.61
N ARG A 9 -7.14 8.43 10.43
CA ARG A 9 -7.42 8.58 11.86
C ARG A 9 -8.54 9.60 12.10
N PRO A 10 -9.43 9.36 13.07
CA PRO A 10 -10.47 10.33 13.42
C PRO A 10 -9.91 11.49 14.26
N GLY A 11 -10.66 12.59 14.33
CA GLY A 11 -10.41 13.65 15.31
C GLY A 11 -9.21 14.56 15.03
N GLN A 12 -8.82 14.69 13.76
CA GLN A 12 -7.64 15.47 13.34
C GLN A 12 -7.95 16.93 12.98
N GLY A 13 -9.22 17.34 13.08
CA GLY A 13 -9.69 18.65 12.65
C GLY A 13 -10.36 18.60 11.28
N ASP A 14 -10.23 19.68 10.52
CA ASP A 14 -10.73 19.75 9.15
C ASP A 14 -9.92 18.82 8.24
N PRO A 15 -10.57 17.99 7.39
CA PRO A 15 -9.86 17.08 6.50
C PRO A 15 -8.87 17.79 5.58
N SER A 16 -7.71 17.18 5.38
CA SER A 16 -6.64 17.72 4.53
C SER A 16 -5.79 16.61 3.92
N GLY A 17 -5.05 16.92 2.86
CA GLY A 17 -4.07 16.00 2.28
C GLY A 17 -2.98 15.52 3.25
N PHE A 18 -2.85 16.17 4.41
CA PHE A 18 -1.89 15.85 5.47
C PHE A 18 -2.49 14.97 6.57
N ASP A 19 -3.75 14.55 6.45
CA ASP A 19 -4.39 13.72 7.46
C ASP A 19 -3.56 12.46 7.75
N LEU A 20 -3.36 12.20 9.03
CA LEU A 20 -2.67 11.00 9.46
C LEU A 20 -3.59 9.79 9.33
N GLY A 21 -2.97 8.66 9.12
CA GLY A 21 -3.64 7.39 9.03
C GLY A 21 -2.70 6.24 9.33
N ASP A 22 -3.23 5.05 9.14
CA ASP A 22 -2.56 3.81 9.46
C ASP A 22 -2.55 2.85 8.28
N MET A 23 -1.49 2.07 8.22
CA MET A 23 -1.31 0.97 7.29
C MET A 23 -1.16 -0.33 8.07
N SER A 24 -1.89 -1.36 7.62
CA SER A 24 -1.79 -2.72 8.12
C SER A 24 -1.56 -3.68 6.97
N VAL A 25 -0.58 -4.55 7.10
CA VAL A 25 -0.30 -5.63 6.14
C VAL A 25 -0.20 -6.94 6.89
N ALA A 26 -1.05 -7.89 6.51
CA ALA A 26 -1.12 -9.22 7.09
C ALA A 26 -0.89 -10.29 6.02
N GLY A 27 -0.19 -11.35 6.40
CA GLY A 27 -0.06 -12.55 5.59
C GLY A 27 0.20 -13.78 6.45
N ASP A 28 0.46 -14.91 5.79
CA ASP A 28 0.54 -16.21 6.46
C ASP A 28 1.72 -16.33 7.46
N LEU A 29 2.68 -15.39 7.44
CA LEU A 29 3.88 -15.42 8.28
C LEU A 29 3.91 -14.32 9.35
N GLY A 30 2.97 -13.38 9.33
CA GLY A 30 2.92 -12.31 10.33
C GLY A 30 2.02 -11.15 9.95
N THR A 31 2.13 -10.08 10.72
CA THR A 31 1.39 -8.83 10.50
C THR A 31 2.29 -7.65 10.86
N ALA A 32 2.21 -6.59 10.06
CA ALA A 32 2.81 -5.30 10.37
C ALA A 32 1.72 -4.24 10.43
N ASP A 33 1.61 -3.59 11.58
CA ASP A 33 0.64 -2.53 11.85
C ASP A 33 1.38 -1.26 12.26
N SER A 34 0.97 -0.12 11.69
CA SER A 34 1.43 1.20 12.16
C SER A 34 0.68 1.67 13.41
N ALA A 35 -0.56 1.20 13.60
CA ALA A 35 -1.42 1.59 14.71
C ALA A 35 -1.01 0.93 16.03
N GLY A 36 -1.29 1.62 17.15
CA GLY A 36 -1.14 1.03 18.50
C GLY A 36 0.29 0.77 18.94
N ARG A 37 1.30 1.36 18.27
CA ARG A 37 2.71 1.25 18.63
C ARG A 37 3.15 2.45 19.48
N THR A 38 4.21 2.25 20.25
CA THR A 38 4.92 3.33 20.97
C THR A 38 6.41 3.21 20.63
N PRO A 39 7.03 4.21 19.97
CA PRO A 39 6.42 5.47 19.53
C PRO A 39 5.34 5.28 18.46
N ASP A 40 4.48 6.29 18.32
CA ASP A 40 3.43 6.30 17.29
C ASP A 40 4.06 6.22 15.89
N ARG A 41 3.40 5.48 15.00
CA ARG A 41 3.84 5.27 13.63
C ARG A 41 2.79 5.60 12.58
N GLY A 42 1.76 6.36 12.96
CA GLY A 42 0.84 6.99 12.01
C GLY A 42 1.61 7.80 10.96
N MET A 43 1.04 7.92 9.78
CA MET A 43 1.70 8.56 8.62
C MET A 43 0.71 9.45 7.88
N MET A 44 1.19 10.44 7.14
CA MET A 44 0.33 11.21 6.22
C MET A 44 -0.20 10.24 5.15
N ILE A 45 -1.44 9.78 5.31
CA ILE A 45 -1.87 8.50 4.70
C ILE A 45 -2.08 8.64 3.20
N TYR A 46 -2.66 9.75 2.75
CA TYR A 46 -2.89 9.98 1.33
C TYR A 46 -1.55 10.06 0.58
N LEU A 47 -0.60 10.85 1.09
CA LEU A 47 0.75 10.95 0.50
C LEU A 47 1.49 9.61 0.52
N SER A 48 1.41 8.87 1.62
CA SER A 48 2.07 7.58 1.79
C SER A 48 1.53 6.52 0.83
N VAL A 49 0.20 6.48 0.63
CA VAL A 49 -0.43 5.54 -0.29
C VAL A 49 -0.14 5.94 -1.74
N THR A 50 -0.19 7.22 -2.10
CA THR A 50 0.21 7.72 -3.42
C THR A 50 1.65 7.29 -3.73
N GLN A 51 2.60 7.53 -2.82
CA GLN A 51 3.99 7.12 -2.98
C GLN A 51 4.14 5.60 -3.18
N LEU A 52 3.37 4.79 -2.43
CA LEU A 52 3.38 3.34 -2.59
C LEU A 52 2.87 2.92 -3.97
N LEU A 53 1.76 3.49 -4.43
CA LEU A 53 1.17 3.23 -5.75
C LEU A 53 2.12 3.64 -6.89
N ASP A 54 2.89 4.70 -6.72
CA ASP A 54 3.87 5.15 -7.73
C ASP A 54 5.14 4.29 -7.76
N SER A 55 5.56 3.78 -6.61
CA SER A 55 6.85 3.07 -6.48
C SER A 55 6.74 1.56 -6.76
N LEU A 56 5.61 0.96 -6.39
CA LEU A 56 5.35 -0.49 -6.54
C LEU A 56 5.34 -1.01 -8.00
N PRO A 57 4.91 -0.24 -9.03
CA PRO A 57 4.92 -0.67 -10.42
C PRO A 57 6.27 -1.18 -10.93
N ALA A 58 7.38 -0.57 -10.51
CA ALA A 58 8.71 -1.00 -10.92
C ALA A 58 9.02 -2.43 -10.42
N LEU A 59 8.61 -2.75 -9.19
CA LEU A 59 8.73 -4.09 -8.64
C LEU A 59 7.80 -5.08 -9.36
N LEU A 60 6.54 -4.69 -9.59
CA LEU A 60 5.51 -5.55 -10.20
C LEU A 60 5.83 -5.90 -11.66
N ARG A 61 6.35 -4.94 -12.43
CA ARG A 61 6.81 -5.15 -13.81
C ARG A 61 8.15 -5.88 -13.90
N GLY A 62 8.86 -6.02 -12.76
CA GLY A 62 10.15 -6.69 -12.68
C GLY A 62 11.34 -5.83 -13.15
N SER A 63 11.14 -4.52 -13.36
CA SER A 63 12.24 -3.58 -13.62
C SER A 63 13.05 -3.27 -12.35
N ALA A 64 12.47 -3.47 -11.17
CA ALA A 64 13.16 -3.46 -9.88
C ALA A 64 13.05 -4.83 -9.19
N ARG A 65 14.13 -5.23 -8.51
CA ARG A 65 14.18 -6.49 -7.75
C ARG A 65 13.79 -6.31 -6.28
N THR A 66 13.95 -5.10 -5.77
CA THR A 66 13.66 -4.71 -4.39
C THR A 66 13.02 -3.33 -4.38
N LEU A 67 12.10 -3.12 -3.45
CA LEU A 67 11.52 -1.82 -3.14
C LEU A 67 11.50 -1.67 -1.63
N ALA A 68 12.05 -0.58 -1.11
CA ALA A 68 11.87 -0.17 0.27
C ALA A 68 10.85 0.97 0.28
N PHE A 69 9.86 0.85 1.17
CA PHE A 69 8.84 1.85 1.42
C PHE A 69 8.95 2.29 2.87
N THR A 70 8.88 3.60 3.10
CA THR A 70 8.70 4.21 4.41
C THR A 70 7.58 5.22 4.27
N GLY A 71 6.58 5.16 5.14
CA GLY A 71 5.49 6.14 5.10
C GLY A 71 6.00 7.56 5.34
N VAL A 72 5.21 8.54 4.91
CA VAL A 72 5.53 9.95 5.09
C VAL A 72 5.31 10.34 6.56
N ASP A 73 6.31 11.00 7.13
CA ASP A 73 6.33 11.44 8.54
C ASP A 73 6.24 10.29 9.57
N THR A 74 6.75 9.10 9.22
CA THR A 74 6.75 7.93 10.10
C THR A 74 8.04 7.13 10.02
N SER A 75 8.25 6.27 11.02
CA SER A 75 9.25 5.20 10.99
C SER A 75 8.70 3.87 10.46
N PHE A 76 7.39 3.78 10.20
CA PHE A 76 6.80 2.57 9.62
C PHE A 76 7.30 2.36 8.19
N GLY A 77 7.84 1.18 7.93
CA GLY A 77 8.33 0.81 6.62
C GLY A 77 8.11 -0.66 6.27
N LEU A 78 8.05 -0.91 4.98
CA LEU A 78 7.92 -2.22 4.37
C LEU A 78 9.01 -2.42 3.34
N SER A 79 9.53 -3.62 3.25
CA SER A 79 10.43 -4.04 2.19
C SER A 79 9.77 -5.11 1.34
N PHE A 80 9.81 -4.89 0.04
CA PHE A 80 9.30 -5.81 -0.96
C PHE A 80 10.48 -6.34 -1.77
N ARG A 81 10.55 -7.66 -1.92
CA ARG A 81 11.62 -8.30 -2.68
C ARG A 81 11.05 -9.31 -3.65
N ARG A 82 11.38 -9.13 -4.93
CA ARG A 82 11.06 -10.10 -5.97
C ARG A 82 12.06 -11.25 -5.91
N ASN A 83 11.53 -12.46 -5.80
CA ASN A 83 12.26 -13.72 -5.79
C ASN A 83 11.84 -14.54 -7.02
N LYS A 84 12.50 -15.68 -7.23
CA LYS A 84 12.12 -16.63 -8.31
C LYS A 84 10.67 -17.12 -8.20
N ASP A 85 10.14 -17.20 -6.98
CA ASP A 85 8.84 -17.80 -6.68
C ASP A 85 7.72 -16.76 -6.41
N GLY A 86 8.00 -15.46 -6.60
CA GLY A 86 7.02 -14.37 -6.35
C GLY A 86 7.62 -13.15 -5.66
N VAL A 87 6.86 -12.53 -4.76
CA VAL A 87 7.26 -11.36 -3.96
C VAL A 87 7.21 -11.70 -2.48
N SER A 88 8.28 -11.38 -1.76
CA SER A 88 8.29 -11.39 -0.30
C SER A 88 8.06 -9.99 0.23
N VAL A 89 7.19 -9.87 1.23
CA VAL A 89 6.90 -8.63 1.95
C VAL A 89 7.38 -8.79 3.38
N SER A 90 8.14 -7.82 3.88
CA SER A 90 8.71 -7.84 5.23
C SER A 90 8.63 -6.48 5.89
N SER A 91 8.48 -6.46 7.22
CA SER A 91 8.74 -5.28 8.05
C SER A 91 10.11 -5.41 8.73
N GLU A 92 10.41 -4.48 9.64
CA GLU A 92 11.55 -4.60 10.56
C GLU A 92 11.53 -5.90 11.40
N ASP A 93 10.34 -6.43 11.70
CA ASP A 93 10.14 -7.58 12.57
C ASP A 93 10.29 -8.92 11.80
N GLY A 94 10.42 -8.87 10.47
CA GLY A 94 10.65 -10.04 9.62
C GLY A 94 9.69 -10.15 8.43
N VAL A 95 9.65 -11.34 7.83
CA VAL A 95 8.81 -11.63 6.66
C VAL A 95 7.36 -11.81 7.08
N ILE A 96 6.47 -11.02 6.48
CA ILE A 96 5.02 -11.00 6.74
C ILE A 96 4.30 -11.95 5.77
N ALA A 97 4.70 -11.92 4.50
CA ALA A 97 4.02 -12.64 3.44
C ALA A 97 4.98 -13.07 2.31
N ARG A 98 4.64 -14.17 1.66
CA ARG A 98 5.13 -14.56 0.34
C ARG A 98 3.91 -14.68 -0.56
N THR A 99 3.89 -13.93 -1.65
CA THR A 99 2.70 -13.74 -2.49
C THR A 99 3.11 -13.59 -3.95
N THR A 100 2.15 -13.65 -4.87
CA THR A 100 2.41 -13.35 -6.28
C THR A 100 2.39 -11.83 -6.53
N PRO A 101 3.00 -11.34 -7.62
CA PRO A 101 2.85 -9.93 -8.04
C PRO A 101 1.37 -9.52 -8.20
N ASP A 102 0.54 -10.40 -8.79
CA ASP A 102 -0.88 -10.11 -9.04
C ASP A 102 -1.69 -10.01 -7.73
N GLU A 103 -1.44 -10.91 -6.77
CA GLU A 103 -2.08 -10.88 -5.45
C GLU A 103 -1.69 -9.61 -4.69
N LEU A 104 -0.40 -9.25 -4.69
CA LEU A 104 0.09 -8.02 -4.05
C LEU A 104 -0.54 -6.78 -4.70
N ALA A 105 -0.56 -6.71 -6.03
CA ALA A 105 -1.17 -5.60 -6.75
C ALA A 105 -2.67 -5.49 -6.45
N SER A 106 -3.39 -6.62 -6.44
CA SER A 106 -4.82 -6.67 -6.12
C SER A 106 -5.11 -6.21 -4.69
N ALA A 107 -4.32 -6.67 -3.72
CA ALA A 107 -4.50 -6.31 -2.32
C ALA A 107 -4.23 -4.82 -2.07
N VAL A 108 -3.16 -4.26 -2.67
CA VAL A 108 -2.83 -2.83 -2.55
C VAL A 108 -3.87 -1.97 -3.26
N LEU A 109 -4.30 -2.33 -4.48
CA LEU A 109 -5.33 -1.60 -5.22
C LEU A 109 -6.64 -1.60 -4.44
N GLY A 110 -7.11 -2.78 -4.00
CA GLY A 110 -8.36 -2.89 -3.25
C GLY A 110 -8.35 -2.09 -1.94
N ALA A 111 -7.21 -2.07 -1.24
CA ALA A 111 -7.05 -1.26 -0.02
C ALA A 111 -7.05 0.24 -0.32
N ALA A 112 -6.42 0.65 -1.42
CA ALA A 112 -6.39 2.05 -1.85
C ALA A 112 -7.78 2.53 -2.29
N GLU A 113 -8.50 1.74 -3.10
CA GLU A 113 -9.87 2.09 -3.52
C GLU A 113 -10.86 2.13 -2.34
N ALA A 114 -10.61 1.35 -1.29
CA ALA A 114 -11.41 1.36 -0.07
C ALA A 114 -11.06 2.50 0.90
N LEU A 115 -9.95 3.22 0.68
CA LEU A 115 -9.58 4.36 1.53
C LEU A 115 -10.54 5.51 1.27
N ALA A 116 -11.29 5.90 2.31
CA ALA A 116 -12.21 7.03 2.20
C ALA A 116 -11.41 8.34 1.99
N LEU A 117 -11.63 8.99 0.84
CA LEU A 117 -11.15 10.34 0.58
C LEU A 117 -12.17 11.33 1.17
N THR A 118 -11.84 11.95 2.30
CA THR A 118 -12.67 13.00 2.92
C THR A 118 -12.17 14.40 2.61
N LEU A 119 -11.32 14.53 1.58
CA LEU A 119 -10.60 15.74 1.25
C LEU A 119 -11.50 16.87 0.72
N PRO A 120 -11.21 18.14 1.03
CA PRO A 120 -11.89 19.28 0.42
C PRO A 120 -11.74 19.31 -1.10
N THR A 121 -12.74 19.86 -1.79
CA THR A 121 -12.66 20.10 -3.23
C THR A 121 -11.47 20.99 -3.56
N GLY A 122 -10.58 20.51 -4.44
CA GLY A 122 -9.39 21.25 -4.87
C GLY A 122 -8.14 20.99 -4.04
N ASP A 123 -8.20 20.11 -3.02
CA ASP A 123 -6.99 19.64 -2.35
C ASP A 123 -6.11 18.84 -3.36
N PRO A 124 -4.84 19.22 -3.55
CA PRO A 124 -3.96 18.56 -4.53
C PRO A 124 -3.71 17.08 -4.20
N ALA A 125 -3.76 16.68 -2.93
CA ALA A 125 -3.61 15.27 -2.56
C ALA A 125 -4.74 14.41 -3.14
N ALA A 126 -5.94 14.98 -3.36
CA ALA A 126 -7.05 14.26 -3.96
C ALA A 126 -6.79 13.94 -5.44
N SER A 127 -6.27 14.90 -6.21
CA SER A 127 -5.91 14.67 -7.61
C SER A 127 -4.71 13.73 -7.75
N ASP A 128 -3.67 13.95 -6.95
CA ASP A 128 -2.46 13.11 -6.98
C ASP A 128 -2.81 11.64 -6.65
N TYR A 129 -3.66 11.43 -5.64
CA TYR A 129 -4.15 10.11 -5.28
C TYR A 129 -4.97 9.45 -6.39
N ALA A 130 -5.87 10.21 -7.02
CA ALA A 130 -6.69 9.71 -8.12
C ALA A 130 -5.83 9.33 -9.34
N ASP A 131 -4.83 10.13 -9.67
CA ASP A 131 -3.90 9.89 -10.77
C ASP A 131 -3.04 8.65 -10.51
N ALA A 132 -2.49 8.50 -9.30
CA ALA A 132 -1.73 7.32 -8.90
C ALA A 132 -2.59 6.04 -8.96
N LEU A 133 -3.84 6.09 -8.47
CA LEU A 133 -4.79 4.99 -8.61
C LEU A 133 -5.06 4.65 -10.08
N ALA A 134 -5.30 5.64 -10.92
CA ALA A 134 -5.57 5.45 -12.34
C ALA A 134 -4.36 4.82 -13.06
N ALA A 135 -3.14 5.22 -12.72
CA ALA A 135 -1.91 4.65 -13.24
C ALA A 135 -1.63 3.22 -12.73
N PHE A 136 -2.04 2.91 -11.49
CA PHE A 136 -1.82 1.61 -10.87
C PHE A 136 -2.82 0.54 -11.33
N ARG A 137 -4.09 0.91 -11.55
CA ARG A 137 -5.19 0.00 -11.95
C ARG A 137 -4.84 -0.97 -13.10
N PRO A 138 -4.21 -0.55 -14.21
CA PRO A 138 -3.87 -1.45 -15.32
C PRO A 138 -2.86 -2.56 -14.96
N LEU A 139 -2.18 -2.45 -13.82
CA LEU A 139 -1.22 -3.45 -13.34
C LEU A 139 -1.89 -4.64 -12.67
N VAL A 140 -3.15 -4.50 -12.25
CA VAL A 140 -3.93 -5.60 -11.73
C VAL A 140 -4.49 -6.37 -12.92
N SER A 141 -3.85 -7.48 -13.25
CA SER A 141 -4.40 -8.43 -14.20
C SER A 141 -5.78 -8.85 -13.70
N ARG A 142 -6.85 -8.64 -14.48
CA ARG A 142 -8.13 -9.30 -14.20
C ARG A 142 -7.86 -10.79 -14.25
N HIS A 143 -7.79 -11.43 -13.10
CA HIS A 143 -7.73 -12.87 -12.99
C HIS A 143 -9.06 -13.44 -13.49
N GLY A 144 -9.21 -13.56 -14.82
CA GLY A 144 -10.17 -14.48 -15.39
C GLY A 144 -9.67 -15.89 -15.09
N PRO A 145 -10.49 -16.79 -14.55
CA PRO A 145 -10.08 -18.18 -14.36
C PRO A 145 -9.70 -18.74 -15.73
N GLY A 146 -8.60 -19.49 -15.78
CA GLY A 146 -8.14 -20.16 -16.98
C GLY A 146 -9.24 -20.96 -17.66
N GLY A 147 -9.61 -20.57 -18.87
CA GLY A 147 -10.27 -21.43 -19.85
C GLY A 147 -9.19 -22.01 -20.74
N GLY A 148 -8.63 -23.15 -20.32
CA GLY A 148 -7.71 -23.93 -21.13
C GLY A 148 -8.43 -24.72 -22.21
N HIS A 149 -7.68 -24.94 -23.29
CA HIS A 149 -7.82 -25.92 -24.36
C HIS A 149 -9.04 -25.88 -25.29
#